data_AF-A0A1X2ZH48-F1
#
_entry.id   AF-A0A1X2ZH48-F1
#
_cell.length_a   1.000
_cell.length_b   1.000
_cell.length_c   1.000
_cell.angle_alpha   90.00
_cell.angle_beta   90.00
_cell.angle_gamma   90.00
#
_symmetry.space_group_name_H-M   'P 1'
#
loop_
_entity.id
_entity.type
_entity.pdbx_description
1 polymer ?
#
loop_
_entity_poly.entity_id
_entity_poly.type
_entity_poly.pdbx_seq_one_letter_code
_entity_poly.pdbx_strand_id
1 'polypeptide(L)'
;MSLSIQERLKDLRVERGLTLGQLAEQTGLSKSALGSYETEDFKDISHYALIRLAKFYGVTADYLLGLSEMKNHPNADLADLRLSDEMIDLLKSGRIDNTLLCELAAHPDFPRLMADLEIYVNGTALKQAQGANAIVDTMSATVIKKHNPGMSDTQLRQLITAHIDEDEFCRYVIQRDINGIALALRETHKDDFFSVPEDNPLKER
;
A
#
# COMPACT_ATOMS: atom_id res chain seq x y z
N MET A 1 -16.56 -8.09 8.43
CA MET A 1 -17.99 -8.35 8.16
C MET A 1 -18.23 -8.09 6.68
N SER A 2 -18.91 -8.98 5.95
CA SER A 2 -19.25 -8.76 4.53
C SER A 2 -20.46 -7.82 4.43
N LEU A 3 -20.30 -6.66 3.76
CA LEU A 3 -21.41 -5.72 3.51
C LEU A 3 -22.54 -6.41 2.74
N SER A 4 -23.78 -6.17 3.16
CA SER A 4 -24.98 -6.59 2.42
C SER A 4 -25.08 -5.88 1.06
N ILE A 5 -25.91 -6.42 0.17
CA ILE A 5 -26.17 -5.84 -1.16
C ILE A 5 -26.66 -4.39 -1.02
N GLN A 6 -27.51 -4.14 -0.04
CA GLN A 6 -28.12 -2.85 0.27
C GLN A 6 -27.06 -1.83 0.70
N GLU A 7 -26.19 -2.22 1.63
CA GLU A 7 -25.11 -1.38 2.14
C GLU A 7 -24.12 -1.04 1.01
N ARG A 8 -23.76 -2.02 0.17
CA ARG A 8 -22.87 -1.78 -0.99
C ARG A 8 -23.44 -0.75 -1.97
N LEU A 9 -24.73 -0.86 -2.29
CA LEU A 9 -25.39 0.09 -3.20
C LEU A 9 -25.42 1.51 -2.62
N LYS A 10 -25.69 1.60 -1.31
CA LYS A 10 -25.69 2.87 -0.59
C LYS A 10 -24.28 3.48 -0.52
N ASP A 11 -23.28 2.67 -0.21
CA ASP A 11 -21.88 3.09 -0.11
C ASP A 11 -21.36 3.57 -1.46
N LEU A 12 -21.60 2.84 -2.56
CA LEU A 12 -21.22 3.27 -3.91
C LEU A 12 -21.86 4.61 -4.31
N ARG A 13 -23.09 4.86 -3.86
CA ARG A 13 -23.77 6.14 -4.10
C ARG A 13 -23.13 7.27 -3.28
N VAL A 14 -22.83 7.01 -2.00
CA VAL A 14 -22.25 7.98 -1.07
C VAL A 14 -20.80 8.28 -1.40
N GLU A 15 -19.99 7.28 -1.77
CA GLU A 15 -18.62 7.43 -2.29
C GLU A 15 -18.55 8.42 -3.46
N ARG A 16 -19.61 8.47 -4.29
CA ARG A 16 -19.72 9.41 -5.42
C ARG A 16 -20.43 10.73 -5.08
N GLY A 17 -20.85 10.94 -3.84
CA GLY A 17 -21.55 12.15 -3.40
C GLY A 17 -22.92 12.37 -4.06
N LEU A 18 -23.57 11.30 -4.54
CA LEU A 18 -24.81 11.41 -5.31
C LEU A 18 -26.05 11.32 -4.43
N THR A 19 -27.05 12.14 -4.74
CA THR A 19 -28.41 11.96 -4.23
C THR A 19 -29.15 10.86 -5.03
N LEU A 20 -30.17 10.24 -4.43
CA LEU A 20 -31.03 9.28 -5.15
C LEU A 20 -31.67 9.87 -6.42
N GLY A 21 -31.92 11.19 -6.45
CA GLY A 21 -32.45 11.88 -7.61
C GLY A 21 -31.44 11.97 -8.76
N GLN A 22 -30.19 12.32 -8.45
CA GLN A 22 -29.11 12.38 -9.44
C GLN A 22 -28.76 10.98 -9.96
N LEU A 23 -28.76 9.98 -9.08
CA LEU A 23 -28.55 8.58 -9.49
C LEU A 23 -29.66 8.11 -10.43
N ALA A 24 -30.93 8.46 -10.14
CA ALA A 24 -32.07 8.16 -11.00
C ALA A 24 -31.92 8.77 -12.40
N GLU A 25 -31.51 10.04 -12.47
CA GLU A 25 -31.32 10.75 -13.73
C GLU A 25 -30.19 10.12 -14.58
N GLN A 26 -29.08 9.73 -13.95
CA GLN A 26 -27.93 9.17 -14.67
C GLN A 26 -28.12 7.70 -15.06
N THR A 27 -28.82 6.92 -14.25
CA THR A 27 -29.04 5.47 -14.50
C THR A 27 -30.32 5.20 -15.29
N GLY A 28 -31.25 6.17 -15.33
CA GLY A 28 -32.59 6.00 -15.89
C GLY A 28 -33.52 5.14 -15.01
N LEU A 29 -33.12 4.84 -13.77
CA LEU A 29 -33.91 4.08 -12.81
C LEU A 29 -34.78 5.02 -11.99
N SER A 30 -35.93 4.54 -11.49
CA SER A 30 -36.79 5.40 -10.69
C SER A 30 -36.18 5.66 -9.31
N LYS A 31 -36.31 6.90 -8.82
CA LYS A 31 -35.83 7.29 -7.48
C LYS A 31 -36.41 6.40 -6.37
N SER A 32 -37.66 5.97 -6.52
CA SER A 32 -38.34 5.06 -5.58
C SER A 32 -37.75 3.64 -5.61
N ALA A 33 -37.42 3.12 -6.79
CA ALA A 33 -36.76 1.82 -6.93
C ALA A 33 -35.36 1.86 -6.30
N LEU A 34 -34.57 2.88 -6.60
CA LEU A 34 -33.23 3.05 -6.00
C LEU A 34 -33.29 3.16 -4.48
N GLY A 35 -34.22 3.96 -3.94
CA GLY A 35 -34.42 4.04 -2.49
C GLY A 35 -34.83 2.71 -1.87
N SER A 36 -35.63 1.91 -2.59
CA SER A 36 -36.01 0.57 -2.15
C SER A 36 -34.87 -0.46 -2.20
N TYR A 37 -33.87 -0.25 -3.07
CA TYR A 37 -32.72 -1.15 -3.17
C TYR A 37 -31.68 -0.92 -2.07
N GLU A 38 -31.69 0.27 -1.46
CA GLU A 38 -30.79 0.64 -0.35
C GLU A 38 -31.41 0.37 1.04
N THR A 39 -32.64 -0.14 1.11
CA THR A 39 -33.32 -0.51 2.37
C THR A 39 -33.17 -2.00 2.67
N GLU A 40 -33.06 -2.36 3.95
CA GLU A 40 -32.89 -3.75 4.44
C GLU A 40 -34.04 -4.71 4.04
N ASP A 41 -35.20 -4.17 3.64
CA ASP A 41 -36.28 -4.99 3.09
C ASP A 41 -35.85 -5.62 1.75
N PHE A 42 -35.72 -6.94 1.76
CA PHE A 42 -35.31 -7.73 0.61
C PHE A 42 -36.31 -7.56 -0.56
N LYS A 43 -35.96 -6.68 -1.50
CA LYS A 43 -36.69 -6.48 -2.76
C LYS A 43 -35.86 -6.98 -3.93
N ASP A 44 -36.51 -7.73 -4.81
CA ASP A 44 -35.90 -8.21 -6.04
C ASP A 44 -35.36 -7.04 -6.89
N ILE A 45 -34.05 -7.01 -7.08
CA ILE A 45 -33.40 -6.11 -8.02
C ILE A 45 -33.52 -6.74 -9.40
N SER A 46 -34.22 -6.05 -10.31
CA SER A 46 -34.32 -6.54 -11.69
C SER A 46 -32.94 -6.63 -12.33
N HIS A 47 -32.72 -7.64 -13.17
CA HIS A 47 -31.48 -7.77 -13.95
C HIS A 47 -31.17 -6.50 -14.77
N TYR A 48 -32.19 -5.80 -15.28
CA TYR A 48 -32.03 -4.50 -15.94
C TYR A 48 -31.39 -3.44 -15.04
N ALA A 49 -31.92 -3.29 -13.82
CA ALA A 49 -31.39 -2.35 -12.84
C ALA A 49 -29.97 -2.73 -12.42
N LEU A 50 -29.70 -4.02 -12.18
CA LEU A 50 -28.38 -4.51 -11.82
C LEU A 50 -27.34 -4.21 -12.90
N ILE A 51 -27.64 -4.49 -14.17
CA ILE A 51 -26.74 -4.20 -15.30
C ILE A 51 -26.47 -2.70 -15.43
N ARG A 52 -27.51 -1.86 -15.27
CA ARG A 52 -27.37 -0.40 -15.30
C ARG A 52 -26.48 0.12 -14.17
N LEU A 53 -26.71 -0.36 -12.95
CA LEU A 53 -25.94 0.04 -11.77
C LEU A 53 -24.49 -0.44 -11.87
N ALA A 54 -24.25 -1.69 -12.29
CA ALA A 54 -22.92 -2.23 -12.50
C ALA A 54 -22.13 -1.38 -13.51
N LYS A 55 -22.72 -1.09 -14.67
CA LYS A 55 -22.11 -0.22 -15.70
C LYS A 55 -21.87 1.20 -15.19
N PHE A 56 -22.84 1.76 -14.46
CA PHE A 56 -22.73 3.11 -13.92
C PHE A 56 -21.59 3.22 -12.91
N TYR A 57 -21.52 2.29 -11.96
CA TYR A 57 -20.49 2.26 -10.93
C TYR A 57 -19.14 1.74 -11.42
N GLY A 58 -19.09 1.12 -12.59
CA GLY A 58 -17.88 0.51 -13.14
C GLY A 58 -17.49 -0.79 -12.44
N VAL A 59 -18.41 -1.38 -11.67
CA VAL A 59 -18.21 -2.59 -10.87
C VAL A 59 -18.85 -3.80 -11.53
N THR A 60 -18.54 -4.98 -11.03
CA THR A 60 -19.15 -6.23 -11.49
C THR A 60 -20.52 -6.46 -10.87
N ALA A 61 -21.38 -7.23 -11.57
CA ALA A 61 -22.63 -7.68 -11.00
C ALA A 61 -22.41 -8.55 -9.75
N ASP A 62 -21.35 -9.37 -9.75
CA ASP A 62 -20.96 -10.22 -8.62
C ASP A 62 -20.62 -9.39 -7.38
N TYR A 63 -19.92 -8.26 -7.56
CA TYR A 63 -19.67 -7.32 -6.48
C TYR A 63 -20.97 -6.71 -5.93
N LEU A 64 -21.88 -6.26 -6.80
CA LEU A 64 -23.17 -5.71 -6.35
C LEU A 64 -24.01 -6.75 -5.60
N LEU A 65 -23.96 -8.01 -6.02
CA LEU A 65 -24.70 -9.11 -5.42
C LEU A 65 -24.07 -9.71 -4.17
N GLY A 66 -22.93 -9.18 -3.70
CA GLY A 66 -22.24 -9.73 -2.52
C GLY A 66 -21.49 -11.04 -2.79
N LEU A 67 -21.33 -11.46 -4.05
CA LEU A 67 -20.65 -12.70 -4.44
C LEU A 67 -19.13 -12.53 -4.54
N SER A 68 -18.64 -11.28 -4.64
CA SER A 68 -17.21 -10.96 -4.67
C SER A 68 -16.92 -9.67 -3.91
N GLU A 69 -15.79 -9.59 -3.23
CA GLU A 69 -15.26 -8.33 -2.65
C GLU A 69 -14.53 -7.48 -3.71
N MET A 70 -14.19 -8.06 -4.87
CA MET A 70 -13.47 -7.35 -5.92
C MET A 70 -14.42 -6.49 -6.75
N LYS A 71 -14.33 -5.16 -6.58
CA LYS A 71 -15.16 -4.17 -7.31
C LYS A 71 -15.08 -4.37 -8.84
N ASN A 72 -13.87 -4.39 -9.41
CA ASN A 72 -13.69 -4.22 -10.87
C ASN A 72 -12.93 -5.35 -11.58
N HIS A 73 -12.28 -6.26 -10.84
CA HIS A 73 -11.39 -7.27 -11.40
C HIS A 73 -11.80 -8.68 -10.94
N PRO A 74 -12.99 -9.18 -11.34
CA PRO A 74 -13.55 -10.43 -10.83
C PRO A 74 -12.70 -11.65 -11.23
N ASN A 75 -11.98 -11.54 -12.36
CA ASN A 75 -11.09 -12.53 -12.93
C ASN A 75 -9.72 -11.90 -13.22
N ALA A 76 -9.14 -11.16 -12.28
CA ALA A 76 -7.72 -10.81 -12.41
C ALA A 76 -6.94 -12.11 -12.62
N ASP A 77 -6.26 -12.23 -13.77
CA ASP A 77 -5.43 -13.40 -14.02
C ASP A 77 -4.28 -13.37 -13.02
N LEU A 78 -4.18 -14.41 -12.19
CA LEU A 78 -3.09 -14.56 -11.23
C LEU A 78 -1.72 -14.55 -11.94
N ALA A 79 -1.68 -14.98 -13.21
CA ALA A 79 -0.48 -14.94 -14.03
C ALA A 79 0.02 -13.50 -14.29
N ASP A 80 -0.89 -12.54 -14.47
CA ASP A 80 -0.54 -11.13 -14.70
C ASP A 80 0.10 -10.49 -13.47
N LEU A 81 -0.19 -11.01 -12.27
CA LEU A 81 0.36 -10.52 -11.00
C LEU A 81 1.79 -11.02 -10.73
N ARG A 82 2.30 -11.96 -11.54
CA ARG A 82 3.67 -12.53 -11.44
C ARG A 82 4.02 -13.02 -10.03
N LEU A 83 3.05 -13.54 -9.30
CA LEU A 83 3.27 -14.12 -7.98
C LEU A 83 3.93 -15.49 -8.13
N SER A 84 4.91 -15.80 -7.30
CA SER A 84 5.45 -17.16 -7.19
C SER A 84 4.47 -18.09 -6.49
N ASP A 85 4.60 -19.40 -6.71
CA ASP A 85 3.79 -20.41 -6.02
C ASP A 85 3.92 -20.27 -4.49
N GLU A 86 5.13 -20.01 -3.99
CA GLU A 86 5.38 -19.77 -2.56
C GLU A 86 4.61 -18.55 -2.02
N MET A 87 4.49 -17.47 -2.81
CA MET A 87 3.73 -16.29 -2.42
C MET A 87 2.23 -16.59 -2.39
N ILE A 88 1.72 -17.35 -3.37
CA ILE A 88 0.32 -17.77 -3.40
C ILE A 88 0.00 -18.64 -2.17
N ASP A 89 0.87 -19.58 -1.82
CA ASP A 89 0.72 -20.43 -0.65
C ASP A 89 0.76 -19.61 0.64
N LEU A 90 1.67 -18.63 0.74
CA LEU A 90 1.74 -17.72 1.88
C LEU A 90 0.43 -16.91 2.05
N LEU A 91 -0.07 -16.30 0.98
CA LEU A 91 -1.31 -15.52 1.00
C LEU A 91 -2.52 -16.39 1.38
N LYS A 92 -2.54 -17.67 1.00
CA LYS A 92 -3.60 -18.62 1.36
C LYS A 92 -3.45 -19.22 2.75
N SER A 93 -2.24 -19.25 3.31
CA SER A 93 -1.94 -19.94 4.56
C SER A 93 -2.57 -19.33 5.80
N GLY A 94 -3.06 -18.08 5.72
CA GLY A 94 -3.55 -17.32 6.88
C GLY A 94 -2.46 -16.94 7.89
N ARG A 95 -1.18 -17.15 7.55
CA ARG A 95 -0.03 -16.81 8.42
C ARG A 95 0.29 -15.31 8.44
N ILE A 96 -0.27 -14.56 7.50
CA ILE A 96 -0.12 -13.12 7.36
C ILE A 96 -1.50 -12.49 7.27
N ASP A 97 -1.61 -11.25 7.75
CA ASP A 97 -2.81 -10.45 7.56
C ASP A 97 -2.77 -9.84 6.15
N ASN A 98 -3.55 -10.43 5.24
CA ASN A 98 -3.64 -9.98 3.86
C ASN A 98 -4.28 -8.58 3.76
N THR A 99 -5.16 -8.21 4.69
CA THR A 99 -5.76 -6.86 4.71
C THR A 99 -4.67 -5.84 5.01
N LEU A 100 -3.88 -6.06 6.06
CA LEU A 100 -2.75 -5.20 6.40
C LEU A 100 -1.70 -5.14 5.30
N LEU A 101 -1.40 -6.28 4.65
CA LEU A 101 -0.48 -6.31 3.50
C LEU A 101 -0.99 -5.43 2.34
N CYS A 102 -2.28 -5.50 2.03
CA CYS A 102 -2.89 -4.67 0.99
C CYS A 102 -2.85 -3.19 1.36
N GLU A 103 -3.11 -2.83 2.61
CA GLU A 103 -3.02 -1.44 3.08
C GLU A 103 -1.58 -0.90 2.99
N LEU A 104 -0.60 -1.72 3.39
CA LEU A 104 0.82 -1.41 3.23
C LEU A 104 1.16 -1.15 1.76
N ALA A 105 0.73 -2.04 0.87
CA ALA A 105 1.01 -1.95 -0.56
C ALA A 105 0.27 -0.77 -1.24
N ALA A 106 -0.89 -0.37 -0.71
CA ALA A 106 -1.68 0.76 -1.21
C ALA A 106 -1.16 2.12 -0.74
N HIS A 107 -0.21 2.16 0.22
CA HIS A 107 0.32 3.41 0.73
C HIS A 107 1.06 4.20 -0.38
N PRO A 108 0.86 5.54 -0.50
CA PRO A 108 1.45 6.35 -1.58
C PRO A 108 2.99 6.26 -1.67
N ASP A 109 3.67 6.12 -0.53
CA ASP A 109 5.13 6.00 -0.46
C ASP A 109 5.66 4.57 -0.65
N PHE A 110 4.80 3.55 -0.71
CA PHE A 110 5.22 2.15 -0.87
C PHE A 110 6.01 1.90 -2.18
N PRO A 111 5.62 2.44 -3.36
CA PRO A 111 6.41 2.28 -4.58
C PRO A 111 7.83 2.84 -4.46
N ARG A 112 8.00 3.94 -3.71
CA ARG A 112 9.31 4.53 -3.45
C ARG A 112 10.15 3.60 -2.57
N LEU A 113 9.58 3.09 -1.48
CA LEU A 113 10.25 2.10 -0.62
C LEU A 113 10.72 0.88 -1.43
N MET A 114 9.90 0.38 -2.36
CA MET A 114 10.26 -0.74 -3.23
C MET A 114 11.43 -0.40 -4.16
N ALA A 115 11.46 0.80 -4.72
CA ALA A 115 12.59 1.26 -5.52
C ALA A 115 13.89 1.36 -4.70
N ASP A 116 13.81 1.90 -3.48
CA ASP A 116 14.98 2.01 -2.59
C ASP A 116 15.50 0.62 -2.16
N LEU A 117 14.60 -0.33 -1.90
CA LEU A 117 14.95 -1.74 -1.66
C LEU A 117 15.60 -2.39 -2.88
N GLU A 118 15.08 -2.16 -4.08
CA GLU A 118 15.64 -2.70 -5.32
C GLU A 118 17.05 -2.14 -5.57
N ILE A 119 17.26 -0.84 -5.37
CA ILE A 119 18.58 -0.19 -5.47
C ILE A 119 19.58 -0.86 -4.52
N TYR A 120 19.18 -1.08 -3.27
CA TYR A 120 20.02 -1.72 -2.26
C TYR A 120 20.37 -3.16 -2.63
N VAL A 121 19.37 -3.97 -2.99
CA VAL A 121 19.56 -5.40 -3.33
C VAL A 121 20.40 -5.57 -4.59
N ASN A 122 20.19 -4.73 -5.61
CA ASN A 122 20.94 -4.82 -6.86
C ASN A 122 22.40 -4.32 -6.70
N GLY A 123 22.72 -3.62 -5.61
CA GLY A 123 24.08 -3.17 -5.27
C GLY A 123 24.72 -2.26 -6.33
N THR A 124 23.91 -1.62 -7.17
CA THR A 124 24.45 -0.76 -8.24
C THR A 124 25.02 0.54 -7.66
N ALA A 125 24.33 1.13 -6.68
CA ALA A 125 24.81 2.31 -5.97
C ALA A 125 26.06 1.99 -5.12
N LEU A 126 26.11 0.83 -4.45
CA LEU A 126 27.31 0.35 -3.76
C LEU A 126 28.55 0.32 -4.66
N LYS A 127 28.44 -0.22 -5.89
CA LYS A 127 29.56 -0.26 -6.85
C LYS A 127 30.03 1.13 -7.25
N GLN A 128 29.12 2.09 -7.42
CA GLN A 128 29.47 3.47 -7.73
C GLN A 128 30.16 4.15 -6.55
N ALA A 129 29.68 3.94 -5.33
CA ALA A 129 30.30 4.45 -4.11
C ALA A 129 31.71 3.89 -3.91
N GLN A 130 31.91 2.58 -4.13
CA GLN A 130 33.24 1.96 -4.11
C GLN A 130 34.19 2.58 -5.15
N GLY A 131 33.70 2.86 -6.35
CA GLY A 131 34.48 3.55 -7.38
C GLY A 131 34.91 4.96 -6.96
N ALA A 132 34.02 5.72 -6.35
CA ALA A 132 34.32 7.05 -5.82
C ALA A 132 35.34 6.98 -4.66
N ASN A 133 35.15 6.05 -3.72
CA ASN A 133 36.06 5.84 -2.60
C ASN A 133 37.46 5.44 -3.09
N ALA A 134 37.57 4.60 -4.11
CA ALA A 134 38.87 4.23 -4.69
C ALA A 134 39.63 5.43 -5.30
N ILE A 135 38.91 6.41 -5.87
CA ILE A 135 39.51 7.67 -6.34
C ILE A 135 40.03 8.48 -5.15
N VAL A 136 39.23 8.61 -4.10
CA VAL A 136 39.61 9.29 -2.84
C VAL A 136 40.84 8.62 -2.22
N ASP A 137 40.90 7.29 -2.18
CA ASP A 137 42.06 6.53 -1.70
C ASP A 137 43.31 6.81 -2.52
N THR A 138 43.19 6.81 -3.84
CA THR A 138 44.30 7.07 -4.76
C THR A 138 44.87 8.48 -4.57
N MET A 139 43.98 9.47 -4.41
CA MET A 139 44.37 10.84 -4.14
C MET A 139 45.03 10.97 -2.75
N SER A 140 44.44 10.35 -1.73
CA SER A 140 44.97 10.34 -0.35
C SER A 140 46.38 9.76 -0.32
N ALA A 141 46.59 8.61 -0.94
CA ALA A 141 47.89 7.94 -1.03
C ALA A 141 48.94 8.81 -1.75
N THR A 142 48.53 9.53 -2.81
CA THR A 142 49.42 10.44 -3.54
C THR A 142 49.86 11.63 -2.69
N VAL A 143 48.93 12.22 -1.92
CA VAL A 143 49.24 13.32 -1.01
C VAL A 143 50.19 12.86 0.09
N ILE A 144 49.90 11.71 0.72
CA ILE A 144 50.75 11.11 1.76
C ILE A 144 52.17 10.89 1.24
N LYS A 145 52.31 10.25 0.07
CA LYS A 145 53.62 9.94 -0.52
C LYS A 145 54.45 11.18 -0.85
N LYS A 146 53.82 12.26 -1.35
CA LYS A 146 54.53 13.46 -1.79
C LYS A 146 54.83 14.45 -0.67
N HIS A 147 53.95 14.56 0.33
CA HIS A 147 54.00 15.66 1.30
C HIS A 147 54.23 15.19 2.74
N ASN A 148 54.13 13.87 3.01
CA ASN A 148 54.21 13.26 4.34
C ASN A 148 53.49 14.08 5.45
N PRO A 149 52.22 14.47 5.23
CA PRO A 149 51.47 15.27 6.17
C PRO A 149 51.19 14.47 7.45
N GLY A 150 51.10 15.17 8.59
CA GLY A 150 50.67 14.55 9.84
C GLY A 150 49.19 14.12 9.80
N MET A 151 48.79 13.19 10.67
CA MET A 151 47.40 12.69 10.76
C MET A 151 46.37 13.76 11.15
N SER A 152 46.82 14.90 11.68
CA SER A 152 46.00 16.08 11.99
C SER A 152 45.94 17.10 10.85
N ASP A 153 46.57 16.82 9.70
CA ASP A 153 46.51 17.67 8.52
C ASP A 153 45.06 17.77 8.01
N THR A 154 44.58 19.01 7.88
CA THR A 154 43.18 19.27 7.56
C THR A 154 42.81 18.81 6.15
N GLN A 155 43.73 18.91 5.19
CA GLN A 155 43.46 18.51 3.79
C GLN A 155 43.40 16.99 3.66
N LEU A 156 44.30 16.27 4.34
CA LEU A 156 44.25 14.81 4.38
C LEU A 156 42.98 14.31 5.10
N ARG A 157 42.62 14.94 6.23
CA ARG A 157 41.38 14.60 6.96
C ARG A 157 40.13 14.82 6.11
N GLN A 158 40.06 15.92 5.35
CA GLN A 158 38.95 16.20 4.43
C GLN A 158 38.78 15.09 3.39
N LEU A 159 39.87 14.59 2.80
CA LEU A 159 39.82 13.49 1.84
C LEU A 159 39.31 12.20 2.48
N ILE A 160 39.85 11.84 3.65
CA ILE A 160 39.42 10.63 4.36
C ILE A 160 37.93 10.69 4.70
N THR A 161 37.41 11.85 5.13
CA THR A 161 35.99 12.02 5.43
C THR A 161 35.08 12.07 4.20
N ALA A 162 35.63 12.17 2.99
CA ALA A 162 34.85 12.16 1.75
C ALA A 162 34.40 10.75 1.34
N HIS A 163 34.81 9.71 2.08
CA HIS A 163 34.33 8.36 1.88
C HIS A 163 32.82 8.28 2.05
N ILE A 164 32.17 7.63 1.08
CA ILE A 164 30.74 7.38 1.09
C ILE A 164 30.52 6.00 1.69
N ASP A 165 29.83 5.94 2.83
CA ASP A 165 29.24 4.71 3.37
C ASP A 165 27.82 4.55 2.79
N GLU A 166 27.76 3.91 1.62
CA GLU A 166 26.50 3.73 0.91
C GLU A 166 25.61 2.66 1.55
N ASP A 167 26.20 1.63 2.18
CA ASP A 167 25.42 0.58 2.87
C ASP A 167 24.67 1.16 4.07
N GLU A 168 25.35 1.97 4.90
CA GLU A 168 24.71 2.66 6.02
C GLU A 168 23.63 3.64 5.54
N PHE A 169 23.94 4.42 4.51
CA PHE A 169 23.00 5.41 3.97
C PHE A 169 21.74 4.75 3.40
N CYS A 170 21.86 3.72 2.57
CA CYS A 170 20.72 3.02 1.99
C CYS A 170 19.85 2.36 3.05
N ARG A 171 20.46 1.70 4.06
CA ARG A 171 19.70 1.14 5.18
C ARG A 171 18.94 2.20 5.96
N TYR A 172 19.56 3.36 6.20
CA TYR A 172 18.91 4.48 6.87
C TYR A 172 17.69 4.98 6.09
N VAL A 173 17.82 5.15 4.76
CA VAL A 173 16.72 5.60 3.90
C VAL A 173 15.55 4.60 3.93
N ILE A 174 15.84 3.31 3.72
CA ILE A 174 14.82 2.24 3.78
C ILE A 174 14.12 2.23 5.13
N GLN A 175 14.88 2.31 6.23
CA GLN A 175 14.34 2.30 7.59
C GLN A 175 13.46 3.51 7.87
N ARG A 176 13.86 4.70 7.42
CA ARG A 176 13.06 5.91 7.57
C ARG A 176 11.73 5.79 6.82
N ASP A 177 11.77 5.27 5.60
CA ASP A 177 10.60 5.22 4.74
C ASP A 177 9.59 4.17 5.25
N ILE A 178 10.03 2.97 5.65
CA ILE A 178 9.13 1.98 6.27
C ILE A 178 8.52 2.48 7.60
N ASN A 179 9.30 3.20 8.42
CA ASN A 179 8.78 3.78 9.66
C ASN A 179 7.70 4.83 9.39
N GLY A 180 7.85 5.63 8.33
CA GLY A 180 6.85 6.60 7.90
C GLY A 180 5.53 5.92 7.52
N ILE A 181 5.60 4.85 6.71
CA ILE A 181 4.42 4.09 6.30
C ILE A 181 3.74 3.43 7.51
N ALA A 182 4.51 2.79 8.39
CA ALA A 182 3.97 2.14 9.58
C ALA A 182 3.26 3.13 10.52
N LEU A 183 3.81 4.35 10.67
CA LEU A 183 3.16 5.41 11.45
C LEU A 183 1.84 5.84 10.81
N ALA A 184 1.82 6.05 9.49
CA ALA A 184 0.61 6.44 8.76
C ALA A 184 -0.50 5.37 8.88
N LEU A 185 -0.15 4.09 8.72
CA LEU A 185 -1.09 2.99 8.91
C LEU A 185 -1.68 2.99 10.32
N ARG A 186 -0.84 3.15 11.35
CA ARG A 186 -1.31 3.22 12.75
C ARG A 186 -2.31 4.36 12.97
N GLU A 187 -2.08 5.52 12.35
CA GLU A 187 -2.98 6.67 12.47
C GLU A 187 -4.33 6.40 11.78
N THR A 188 -4.34 5.70 10.64
CA THR A 188 -5.58 5.27 9.97
C THR A 188 -6.40 4.32 10.84
N HIS A 189 -5.74 3.46 11.62
CA HIS A 189 -6.38 2.47 12.49
C HIS A 189 -6.66 2.96 13.92
N LYS A 190 -6.44 4.26 14.22
CA LYS A 190 -6.57 4.78 15.59
C LYS A 190 -7.96 4.55 16.19
N ASP A 191 -9.02 4.73 15.40
CA ASP A 191 -10.39 4.63 15.89
C ASP A 191 -10.85 3.18 16.12
N ASP A 192 -10.25 2.21 15.41
CA ASP A 192 -10.50 0.78 15.58
C ASP A 192 -9.76 0.16 16.78
N PHE A 193 -8.68 0.80 17.25
CA PHE A 193 -7.91 0.34 18.41
C PHE A 193 -8.54 0.72 19.77
N PHE A 194 -9.37 1.77 19.83
CA PHE A 194 -9.99 2.25 21.07
C PHE A 194 -11.43 1.75 21.29
N SER A 195 -12.00 1.04 20.33
CA SER A 195 -13.29 0.34 20.46
C SER A 195 -13.09 -1.00 21.18
N VAL A 196 -12.74 -0.92 22.47
CA VAL A 196 -12.69 -2.10 23.36
C VAL A 196 -14.10 -2.68 23.49
N PRO A 197 -14.34 -3.98 23.18
CA PRO A 197 -15.56 -4.66 23.57
C PRO A 197 -15.63 -4.70 25.10
N GLU A 198 -16.76 -4.25 25.70
CA GLU A 198 -16.92 -4.22 27.17
C GLU A 198 -16.80 -5.60 27.85
N ASP A 199 -16.84 -6.70 27.09
CA ASP A 199 -16.64 -8.05 27.61
C ASP A 199 -15.16 -8.46 27.61
N ASN A 200 -14.46 -8.07 28.67
CA ASN A 200 -13.20 -8.68 29.05
C ASN A 200 -13.46 -9.81 30.08
N PRO A 201 -13.42 -11.10 29.69
CA PRO A 201 -13.69 -12.23 30.59
C PRO A 201 -12.60 -12.47 31.65
N LEU A 202 -11.59 -11.60 31.77
CA LEU A 202 -10.52 -11.71 32.76
C LEU A 202 -10.77 -10.92 34.06
N LYS A 203 -11.97 -10.38 34.29
CA LYS A 203 -12.35 -9.74 35.57
C LYS A 203 -12.94 -10.69 36.63
N GLU A 204 -13.10 -11.99 36.33
CA GLU A 204 -13.52 -12.99 37.30
C GLU A 204 -12.45 -14.07 37.52
N ARG A 205 -11.35 -13.73 38.20
CA ARG A 205 -10.54 -14.68 38.99
C ARG A 205 -9.89 -13.98 40.17
#